data_AF-A0A257KNX3-F1
#
_entry.id   AF-A0A257KNX3-F1
#
_cell.length_a   1.000
_cell.length_b   1.000
_cell.length_c   1.000
_cell.angle_alpha   90.00
_cell.angle_beta   90.00
_cell.angle_gamma   90.00
#
_symmetry.space_group_name_H-M   'P 1'
#
loop_
_entity.id
_entity.type
_entity.pdbx_description
1 polymer ?
#
loop_
_entity_poly.entity_id
_entity_poly.type
_entity_poly.pdbx_seq_one_letter_code
_entity_poly.pdbx_strand_id
1 'polypeptide(L)'
;MTYSEYIQSTAWRTSPVRLREFEAAGFACRLCPAAASDGATLESHHRTYDRLGNESDGDLTSLCSDCHRAVTSFLRARRYALLQPLRADVKTIRIDAPLFDPTREVA
;
A
#
# COMPACT_ATOMS: atom_id res chain seq x y z
N MET A 1 3.83 16.94 -10.34
CA MET A 1 2.99 15.72 -10.30
C MET A 1 3.05 15.16 -8.89
N THR A 2 1.91 14.96 -8.26
CA THR A 2 1.82 14.29 -6.95
C THR A 2 2.02 12.79 -7.12
N TYR A 3 2.34 12.09 -6.03
CA TYR A 3 2.40 10.62 -6.04
C TYR A 3 1.11 9.98 -6.56
N SER A 4 -0.05 10.51 -6.14
CA SER A 4 -1.36 10.00 -6.55
C SER A 4 -1.60 10.17 -8.04
N GLU A 5 -1.25 11.32 -8.61
CA GLU A 5 -1.34 11.55 -10.05
C GLU A 5 -0.42 10.60 -10.82
N TYR A 6 0.81 10.41 -10.34
CA TYR A 6 1.78 9.54 -10.97
C TYR A 6 1.32 8.08 -10.99
N ILE A 7 0.94 7.51 -9.84
CA ILE A 7 0.55 6.10 -9.74
C ILE A 7 -0.76 5.78 -10.50
N GLN A 8 -1.59 6.79 -10.74
CA GLN A 8 -2.82 6.67 -11.54
C GLN A 8 -2.61 7.01 -13.02
N SER A 9 -1.40 7.39 -13.43
CA SER A 9 -1.10 7.80 -14.80
C SER A 9 -0.92 6.63 -15.75
N THR A 10 -1.00 6.90 -17.06
CA THR A 10 -0.61 5.95 -18.10
C THR A 10 0.87 5.61 -18.00
N ALA A 11 1.73 6.58 -17.69
CA ALA A 11 3.17 6.39 -17.55
C ALA A 11 3.53 5.29 -16.53
N TRP A 12 2.82 5.25 -15.40
CA TRP A 12 2.96 4.17 -14.42
C TRP A 12 2.44 2.83 -14.94
N ARG A 13 1.24 2.80 -15.52
CA ARG A 13 0.64 1.55 -16.04
C ARG A 13 1.51 0.87 -17.09
N THR A 14 2.15 1.66 -17.95
CA THR A 14 3.02 1.19 -19.03
C THR A 14 4.51 1.26 -18.67
N SER A 15 4.87 1.45 -17.40
CA SER A 15 6.27 1.52 -16.97
C SER A 15 7.01 0.24 -17.36
N PRO A 16 8.09 0.32 -18.17
CA PRO A 16 8.84 -0.86 -18.60
C PRO A 16 9.43 -1.64 -17.43
N VAL A 17 9.88 -0.93 -16.39
CA VAL A 17 10.46 -1.53 -15.16
C VAL A 17 9.40 -2.35 -14.43
N ARG A 18 8.18 -1.82 -14.36
CA ARG A 18 7.04 -2.51 -13.75
C ARG A 18 6.68 -3.78 -14.51
N LEU A 19 6.59 -3.70 -15.83
CA LEU A 19 6.26 -4.86 -16.67
C LEU A 19 7.35 -5.93 -16.61
N ARG A 20 8.63 -5.53 -16.71
CA ARG A 20 9.77 -6.45 -16.56
C ARG A 20 9.77 -7.16 -15.20
N GLU A 21 9.42 -6.46 -14.12
CA GLU A 21 9.35 -7.09 -12.80
C GLU A 21 8.24 -8.16 -12.74
N PHE A 22 7.09 -7.93 -13.35
CA PHE A 22 6.05 -8.97 -13.43
C PHE A 22 6.46 -10.16 -14.29
N GLU A 23 7.08 -9.90 -15.44
CA GLU A 23 7.61 -10.96 -16.31
C GLU A 23 8.69 -11.77 -15.59
N ALA A 24 9.64 -11.11 -14.91
CA ALA A 24 10.70 -11.76 -14.13
C ALA A 24 10.17 -12.52 -12.91
N ALA A 25 9.01 -12.13 -12.38
CA ALA A 25 8.31 -12.87 -11.34
C ALA A 25 7.42 -14.00 -11.89
N GLY A 26 7.37 -14.20 -13.21
CA GLY A 26 6.51 -15.20 -13.84
C GLY A 26 5.02 -14.93 -13.61
N PHE A 27 4.63 -13.65 -13.45
CA PHE A 27 3.29 -13.25 -13.02
C PHE A 27 2.84 -13.97 -11.74
N ALA A 28 3.75 -14.06 -10.76
CA ALA A 28 3.47 -14.56 -9.43
C ALA A 28 3.92 -13.59 -8.32
N CYS A 29 3.39 -13.79 -7.12
CA CYS A 29 3.85 -13.13 -5.92
C CYS A 29 5.25 -13.65 -5.54
N ARG A 30 6.16 -12.75 -5.16
CA ARG A 30 7.50 -13.17 -4.69
C ARG A 30 7.55 -13.65 -3.24
N LEU A 31 6.46 -13.52 -2.48
CA LEU A 31 6.42 -13.87 -1.05
C LEU A 31 5.52 -15.07 -0.73
N CYS A 32 4.62 -15.45 -1.63
CA CYS A 32 3.73 -16.58 -1.42
C CYS A 32 3.44 -17.27 -2.77
N PRO A 33 2.82 -18.47 -2.76
CA PRO A 33 2.54 -19.22 -3.99
C PRO A 33 1.48 -18.61 -4.92
N ALA A 34 0.86 -17.48 -4.57
CA ALA A 34 -0.23 -16.90 -5.35
C ALA A 34 0.28 -16.39 -6.72
N ALA A 35 -0.38 -16.80 -7.79
CA ALA A 35 -0.08 -16.37 -9.16
C ALA A 35 -1.30 -15.80 -9.88
N ALA A 36 -1.04 -14.97 -10.90
CA ALA A 36 -2.10 -14.41 -11.74
C ALA A 36 -2.87 -15.52 -12.50
N SER A 37 -2.19 -16.62 -12.84
CA SER A 37 -2.83 -17.82 -13.43
C SER A 37 -3.91 -18.43 -12.55
N ASP A 38 -3.81 -18.26 -11.24
CA ASP A 38 -4.75 -18.78 -10.25
C ASP A 38 -5.82 -17.74 -9.86
N GLY A 39 -5.87 -16.61 -10.58
CA GLY A 39 -6.80 -15.52 -10.35
C GLY A 39 -6.36 -14.51 -9.27
N ALA A 40 -5.11 -14.57 -8.80
CA ALA A 40 -4.62 -13.60 -7.84
C ALA A 40 -4.36 -12.23 -8.49
N THR A 41 -4.81 -11.16 -7.83
CA THR A 41 -4.46 -9.79 -8.23
C THR A 41 -3.03 -9.47 -7.80
N LEU A 42 -2.18 -9.12 -8.77
CA LEU A 42 -0.81 -8.72 -8.53
C LEU A 42 -0.64 -7.19 -8.58
N GLU A 43 0.17 -6.70 -7.66
CA GLU A 43 0.51 -5.30 -7.48
C GLU A 43 2.03 -5.15 -7.41
N SER A 44 2.53 -4.03 -7.93
CA SER A 44 3.95 -3.69 -7.84
C SER A 44 4.19 -2.93 -6.55
N HIS A 45 4.95 -3.52 -5.64
CA HIS A 45 5.36 -2.88 -4.41
C HIS A 45 6.67 -2.13 -4.61
N HIS A 46 6.72 -0.87 -4.16
CA HIS A 46 7.97 -0.12 -4.14
C HIS A 46 8.84 -0.56 -2.97
N ARG A 47 10.05 -1.05 -3.26
CA ARG A 47 11.10 -1.33 -2.27
C ARG A 47 11.82 -0.06 -1.84
N THR A 48 11.90 0.92 -2.73
CA THR A 48 12.34 2.28 -2.47
C THR A 48 11.49 3.27 -3.28
N TYR A 49 11.38 4.50 -2.77
CA TYR A 49 10.73 5.63 -3.45
C TYR A 49 11.73 6.68 -3.94
N ASP A 50 13.05 6.43 -3.80
CA ASP A 50 14.11 7.42 -4.10
C ASP A 50 14.10 7.92 -5.55
N ARG A 51 13.61 7.08 -6.48
CA ARG A 51 13.56 7.33 -7.92
C ARG A 51 12.13 7.30 -8.48
N LEU A 52 11.15 7.74 -7.70
CA LEU A 52 9.76 7.78 -8.17
C LEU A 52 9.64 8.52 -9.51
N GLY A 53 9.06 7.87 -10.52
CA GLY A 53 8.98 8.37 -11.90
C GLY A 53 10.12 7.90 -12.82
N ASN A 54 11.21 7.40 -12.27
CA ASN A 54 12.41 6.93 -12.96
C ASN A 54 12.93 5.64 -12.31
N GLU A 55 12.02 4.72 -12.01
CA GLU A 55 12.34 3.47 -11.31
C GLU A 55 13.41 2.68 -12.06
N SER A 56 14.23 1.94 -11.33
CA SER A 56 15.21 0.99 -11.88
C SER A 56 14.81 -0.45 -11.58
N ASP A 57 15.38 -1.40 -12.31
CA ASP A 57 15.16 -2.82 -12.01
C ASP A 57 15.57 -3.11 -10.56
N GLY A 58 14.69 -3.78 -9.81
CA GLY A 58 14.86 -4.04 -8.38
C GLY A 58 14.26 -3.00 -7.44
N ASP A 59 13.82 -1.83 -7.93
CA ASP A 59 13.05 -0.86 -7.12
C ASP A 59 11.63 -1.33 -6.85
N LEU A 60 11.12 -2.20 -7.72
CA LEU A 60 9.79 -2.80 -7.63
C LEU A 60 9.89 -4.28 -7.29
N THR A 61 8.87 -4.80 -6.61
CA THR A 61 8.66 -6.25 -6.43
C THR A 61 7.21 -6.62 -6.67
N SER A 62 6.97 -7.72 -7.38
CA SER A 62 5.65 -8.29 -7.61
C SER A 62 5.10 -8.95 -6.33
N LEU A 63 3.95 -8.48 -5.85
CA LEU A 63 3.23 -9.06 -4.70
C LEU A 63 1.76 -9.28 -5.04
N CYS A 64 1.13 -10.30 -4.47
CA CYS A 64 -0.34 -10.34 -4.44
C CYS A 64 -0.89 -9.28 -3.49
N SER A 65 -2.15 -8.89 -3.66
CA SER A 65 -2.82 -7.86 -2.86
C SER A 65 -2.71 -8.08 -1.33
N ASP A 66 -2.79 -9.34 -0.87
CA ASP A 66 -2.67 -9.68 0.55
C ASP A 66 -1.25 -9.49 1.09
N CYS A 67 -0.25 -10.01 0.37
CA CYS A 67 1.15 -9.78 0.74
C CYS A 67 1.52 -8.29 0.63
N HIS A 68 1.00 -7.58 -0.37
CA HIS A 68 1.21 -6.15 -0.54
C HIS A 68 0.71 -5.35 0.67
N ARG A 69 -0.50 -5.66 1.15
CA ARG A 69 -1.08 -5.07 2.37
C ARG A 69 -0.24 -5.41 3.60
N ALA A 70 0.15 -6.67 3.77
CA ALA A 70 0.95 -7.12 4.92
C ALA A 70 2.32 -6.43 4.99
N VAL A 71 3.05 -6.38 3.87
CA VAL A 71 4.36 -5.72 3.79
C VAL A 71 4.22 -4.22 4.05
N THR A 72 3.21 -3.56 3.47
CA THR A 72 2.95 -2.13 3.71
C THR A 72 2.71 -1.85 5.19
N SER A 73 1.86 -2.64 5.85
CA SER A 73 1.57 -2.51 7.28
C SER A 73 2.82 -2.74 8.12
N PHE A 74 3.61 -3.78 7.81
CA PHE A 74 4.86 -4.09 8.51
C PHE A 74 5.89 -2.96 8.38
N LEU A 75 6.12 -2.45 7.17
CA LEU A 75 7.08 -1.37 6.94
C LEU A 75 6.64 -0.06 7.61
N ARG A 76 5.33 0.25 7.60
CA ARG A 76 4.79 1.38 8.36
C ARG A 76 5.02 1.19 9.86
N ALA A 77 4.64 0.05 10.42
CA ALA A 77 4.85 -0.24 11.84
C ALA A 77 6.32 -0.09 12.23
N ARG A 78 7.26 -0.62 11.42
CA ARG A 78 8.70 -0.46 11.64
C ARG A 78 9.15 1.00 11.57
N ARG A 79 8.68 1.76 10.56
CA ARG A 79 9.02 3.18 10.40
C ARG A 79 8.56 4.02 11.59
N TYR A 80 7.39 3.71 12.12
CA TYR A 80 6.77 4.46 13.21
C TYR A 80 7.08 3.91 14.61
N ALA A 81 7.77 2.77 14.73
CA ALA A 81 8.02 2.10 16.01
C ALA A 81 8.76 2.98 17.03
N LEU A 82 9.64 3.86 16.57
CA LEU A 82 10.45 4.75 17.43
C LEU A 82 9.89 6.19 17.48
N LEU A 83 8.86 6.49 16.70
CA LEU A 83 8.26 7.82 16.69
C LEU A 83 7.35 7.96 17.91
N GLN A 84 7.76 8.79 18.86
CA GLN A 84 6.89 9.21 19.96
C GLN A 84 5.89 10.23 19.42
N PRO A 85 4.57 9.94 19.42
CA PRO A 85 3.58 10.92 19.02
C PRO A 85 3.62 12.11 19.99
N LEU A 86 3.72 13.34 19.47
CA LEU A 86 3.64 14.52 20.31
C LEU A 86 2.19 14.70 20.75
N ARG A 87 1.97 15.10 22.01
CA ARG A 87 0.63 15.35 22.58
C ARG A 87 -0.25 16.28 21.73
N ALA A 88 0.37 17.20 20.97
CA ALA A 88 -0.33 18.13 20.10
C ALA A 88 -0.92 17.47 18.83
N ASP A 89 -0.36 16.33 18.39
CA ASP A 89 -0.81 15.63 17.17
C ASP A 89 -2.08 14.80 17.40
N VAL A 90 -2.42 14.53 18.67
CA VAL A 90 -3.66 13.85 19.05
C VAL A 90 -4.69 14.91 19.40
N LYS A 91 -5.55 15.26 18.44
CA LYS A 91 -6.76 16.03 18.75
C LYS A 91 -7.62 15.21 19.70
N THR A 92 -7.82 15.69 20.91
CA THR A 92 -8.80 15.10 21.84
C THR A 92 -10.18 15.24 21.21
N ILE A 93 -10.72 14.14 20.69
CA ILE A 93 -12.12 14.09 20.27
C ILE A 93 -12.94 14.09 21.56
N ARG A 94 -13.52 15.24 21.89
CA ARG A 94 -14.57 15.31 22.90
C ARG A 94 -15.87 14.85 22.27
N ILE A 95 -16.36 13.72 22.74
CA ILE A 95 -17.65 13.19 22.34
C ILE A 95 -18.67 13.84 23.26
N ASP A 96 -19.13 15.03 22.88
CA ASP A 96 -20.10 15.82 23.66
C ASP A 96 -21.54 15.33 23.47
N ALA A 97 -21.77 14.50 22.45
CA ALA A 97 -23.05 13.87 22.16
C ALA A 97 -22.91 12.35 22.36
N PRO A 98 -23.90 11.69 22.97
CA PRO A 98 -23.85 10.25 23.15
C PRO A 98 -23.70 9.50 21.82
N LEU A 99 -22.86 8.46 21.81
CA LEU A 99 -22.63 7.58 20.65
C LEU A 99 -23.83 6.68 20.32
N PHE A 100 -24.87 6.70 21.15
CA PHE A 100 -26.10 5.99 20.86
C PHE A 100 -26.93 6.80 19.86
N ASP A 101 -27.44 6.10 18.85
CA ASP A 101 -28.43 6.65 17.93
C ASP A 101 -29.70 7.00 18.74
N PRO A 102 -30.06 8.29 18.85
CA PRO A 102 -31.22 8.72 19.63
C PRO A 102 -32.55 8.27 19.02
N THR A 103 -32.54 7.78 17.76
CA THR A 103 -33.71 7.20 17.08
C THR A 103 -33.81 5.69 17.18
N ARG A 104 -32.86 5.02 17.84
CA ARG A 104 -32.96 3.57 18.08
C ARG A 104 -33.83 3.35 19.33
N GLU A 105 -35.12 3.09 19.12
CA GLU A 105 -36.03 2.67 20.19
C GLU A 105 -35.44 1.47 20.93
N VAL A 106 -35.31 1.62 22.25
CA VAL A 106 -34.93 0.53 23.15
C VAL A 106 -36.20 -0.31 23.32
N ALA A 107 -36.21 -1.49 22.70
CA ALA A 107 -37.25 -2.49 22.89
C ALA A 107 -37.30 -3.00 24.34
#